data_AF-A0A7J2ZBG5-F1
#
_entry.id   AF-A0A7J2ZBG5-F1
#
_cell.length_a   1.000
_cell.length_b   1.000
_cell.length_c   1.000
_cell.angle_alpha   90.00
_cell.angle_beta   90.00
_cell.angle_gamma   90.00
#
_symmetry.space_group_name_H-M   'P 1'
#
loop_
_entity.id
_entity.type
_entity.pdbx_description
1 polymer ?
#
loop_
_entity_poly.entity_id
_entity_poly.type
_entity_poly.pdbx_seq_one_letter_code
_entity_poly.pdbx_strand_id
1 'polypeptide(L)'
;MCGIFGFVLKKPIETTYALKVLQKLERHQYPNEPKPVGGYGAGIAVLTSSGTVLLEKVGKVDGSPAEHLAKTCMLDAASVLIGHVRLPSPWFMETAHFKETAQPYVARCFSGLTVVSAHNGNIVNYKAIREQLGRKHVFESERIELIDSEVIPHLFE
;
A
#
# COMPACT_ATOMS: atom_id res chain seq x y z
N MET A 1 3.78 -1.81 -14.06
CA MET A 1 3.35 -0.60 -13.31
C MET A 1 2.37 -1.02 -12.20
N CYS A 2 2.39 -0.38 -11.03
CA CYS A 2 1.38 -0.55 -9.98
C CYS A 2 0.19 0.40 -10.19
N GLY A 3 -0.88 0.26 -9.40
CA GLY A 3 -2.02 1.20 -9.39
C GLY A 3 -2.18 1.89 -8.04
N ILE A 4 -2.41 3.21 -8.04
CA ILE A 4 -2.64 4.02 -6.84
C ILE A 4 -3.92 4.82 -7.01
N PHE A 5 -4.65 4.96 -5.91
CA PHE A 5 -5.80 5.85 -5.82
C PHE A 5 -5.88 6.44 -4.41
N GLY A 6 -6.42 7.65 -4.28
CA GLY A 6 -6.72 8.22 -2.97
C GLY A 6 -7.68 9.38 -3.06
N PHE A 7 -8.28 9.75 -1.93
CA PHE A 7 -9.19 10.87 -1.83
C PHE A 7 -9.14 11.55 -0.46
N VAL A 8 -9.58 12.80 -0.47
CA VAL A 8 -9.87 13.61 0.72
C VAL A 8 -11.21 14.30 0.47
N LEU A 9 -12.22 13.93 1.25
CA LEU A 9 -13.60 14.36 1.07
C LEU A 9 -14.13 15.00 2.35
N LYS A 10 -15.08 15.94 2.21
CA LYS A 10 -15.78 16.56 3.34
C LYS A 10 -16.82 15.62 3.98
N LYS A 11 -17.38 14.70 3.19
CA LYS A 11 -18.36 13.71 3.63
C LYS A 11 -17.79 12.31 3.40
N PRO A 12 -17.94 11.39 4.35
CA PRO A 12 -17.46 10.03 4.18
C PRO A 12 -18.27 9.32 3.08
N ILE A 13 -17.61 8.41 2.38
CA ILE A 13 -18.23 7.45 1.46
C ILE A 13 -18.04 6.04 2.03
N GLU A 14 -18.93 5.11 1.67
CA GLU A 14 -18.73 3.71 2.04
C GLU A 14 -17.41 3.18 1.46
N THR A 15 -16.64 2.48 2.29
CA THR A 15 -15.37 1.89 1.88
C THR A 15 -15.57 0.86 0.76
N THR A 16 -16.75 0.26 0.66
CA THR A 16 -17.14 -0.64 -0.43
C THR A 16 -16.98 0.01 -1.82
N TYR A 17 -17.27 1.31 -1.96
CA TYR A 17 -17.05 2.04 -3.21
C TYR A 17 -15.57 2.22 -3.52
N ALA A 18 -14.77 2.58 -2.51
CA ALA A 18 -13.33 2.71 -2.65
C ALA A 18 -12.68 1.38 -3.06
N LEU A 19 -13.11 0.27 -2.46
CA LEU A 19 -12.64 -1.07 -2.77
C LEU A 19 -13.04 -1.52 -4.19
N LYS A 20 -14.22 -1.14 -4.68
CA LYS A 20 -14.61 -1.35 -6.09
C LYS A 20 -13.68 -0.60 -7.06
N VAL A 21 -13.23 0.60 -6.71
CA VAL A 21 -12.23 1.32 -7.50
C VAL A 21 -10.91 0.54 -7.50
N LEU A 22 -10.48 0.04 -6.33
CA LEU A 22 -9.26 -0.75 -6.22
C LEU A 22 -9.29 -2.03 -7.05
N GLN A 23 -10.42 -2.74 -7.08
CA GLN A 23 -10.62 -3.91 -7.95
C GLN A 23 -10.57 -3.58 -9.43
N LYS A 24 -11.13 -2.44 -9.84
CA LYS A 24 -11.03 -1.96 -11.23
C LYS A 24 -9.59 -1.61 -11.60
N LEU A 25 -8.87 -0.97 -10.68
CA LEU A 25 -7.45 -0.65 -10.87
C LEU A 25 -6.61 -1.93 -11.00
N GLU A 26 -6.83 -2.93 -10.15
CA GLU A 26 -6.08 -4.20 -10.19
C GLU A 26 -6.10 -4.86 -11.58
N ARG A 27 -7.27 -4.82 -12.24
CA ARG A 27 -7.52 -5.42 -13.55
C ARG A 27 -7.21 -4.47 -14.71
N HIS A 28 -6.90 -3.20 -14.43
CA HIS A 28 -6.57 -2.26 -15.48
C HIS A 28 -5.24 -2.64 -16.12
N GLN A 29 -5.22 -2.67 -17.45
CA GLN A 29 -4.05 -2.97 -18.24
C GLN A 29 -3.91 -1.90 -19.31
N TYR A 30 -2.74 -1.27 -19.36
CA TYR A 30 -2.42 -0.32 -20.43
C TYR A 30 -2.26 -1.08 -21.76
N PRO A 31 -2.62 -0.48 -22.91
CA PRO A 31 -2.60 -1.16 -24.21
C PRO A 31 -1.27 -1.85 -24.58
N ASN A 32 -0.14 -1.35 -24.07
CA ASN A 32 1.20 -1.83 -24.39
C ASN A 32 1.88 -2.62 -23.26
N GLU A 33 1.16 -2.89 -22.16
CA GLU A 33 1.69 -3.63 -21.02
C GLU A 33 1.24 -5.09 -21.08
N PRO A 34 2.12 -6.08 -20.81
CA PRO A 34 1.76 -7.50 -20.91
C PRO A 34 0.92 -8.00 -19.74
N LYS A 35 0.83 -7.23 -18.65
CA LYS A 35 0.14 -7.59 -17.41
C LYS A 35 -0.71 -6.42 -16.91
N PRO A 36 -1.82 -6.69 -16.20
CA PRO A 36 -2.52 -5.68 -15.43
C PRO A 36 -1.62 -5.01 -14.40
N VAL A 37 -2.02 -3.83 -13.92
CA VAL A 37 -1.23 -3.06 -12.95
C VAL A 37 -1.27 -3.62 -11.52
N GLY A 38 -2.02 -4.69 -11.26
CA GLY A 38 -2.13 -5.34 -9.96
C GLY A 38 -2.07 -6.87 -10.02
N GLY A 39 -2.65 -7.51 -9.01
CA GLY A 39 -2.79 -8.97 -8.91
C GLY A 39 -1.79 -9.65 -7.97
N TYR A 40 -0.87 -8.90 -7.36
CA TYR A 40 0.17 -9.45 -6.47
C TYR A 40 0.13 -8.85 -5.06
N GLY A 41 -0.93 -8.10 -4.77
CA GLY A 41 -1.21 -7.51 -3.46
C GLY A 41 -2.12 -6.30 -3.60
N ALA A 42 -2.87 -6.02 -2.54
CA ALA A 42 -3.73 -4.86 -2.45
C ALA A 42 -3.73 -4.35 -1.01
N GLY A 43 -3.89 -3.04 -0.84
CA GLY A 43 -4.04 -2.46 0.49
C GLY A 43 -4.68 -1.10 0.47
N ILE A 44 -5.21 -0.72 1.62
CA ILE A 44 -5.77 0.60 1.89
C ILE A 44 -5.26 1.13 3.24
N ALA A 45 -5.10 2.44 3.32
CA ALA A 45 -4.89 3.17 4.56
C ALA A 45 -6.01 4.22 4.69
N VAL A 46 -6.66 4.27 5.85
CA VAL A 46 -7.80 5.15 6.14
C VAL A 46 -7.49 6.00 7.38
N LEU A 47 -7.66 7.32 7.26
CA LEU A 47 -7.61 8.21 8.43
C LEU A 47 -9.02 8.28 9.04
N THR A 48 -9.13 7.82 10.29
CA THR A 48 -10.39 7.82 11.04
C THR A 48 -10.72 9.22 11.57
N SER A 49 -11.97 9.40 12.01
CA SER A 49 -12.41 10.61 12.70
C SER A 49 -11.66 10.85 14.03
N SER A 50 -11.10 9.81 14.65
CA SER A 50 -10.24 9.92 15.84
C SER A 50 -8.80 10.34 15.52
N GLY A 51 -8.46 10.59 14.24
CA GLY A 51 -7.11 10.95 13.81
C GLY A 51 -6.14 9.76 13.74
N THR A 52 -6.63 8.53 13.81
CA THR A 52 -5.81 7.31 13.72
C THR A 52 -5.78 6.79 12.29
N VAL A 53 -4.65 6.25 11.86
CA VAL A 53 -4.55 5.56 10.56
C VAL A 53 -4.79 4.07 10.74
N LEU A 54 -5.83 3.53 10.10
CA LEU A 54 -6.07 2.10 9.98
C LEU A 54 -5.51 1.59 8.65
N LEU A 55 -4.88 0.42 8.67
CA LEU A 55 -4.18 -0.16 7.53
C LEU A 55 -4.65 -1.59 7.32
N GLU A 56 -5.15 -1.88 6.12
CA GLU A 56 -5.60 -3.22 5.73
C GLU A 56 -4.88 -3.63 4.44
N LYS A 57 -4.31 -4.85 4.43
CA LYS A 57 -3.48 -5.35 3.34
C LYS A 57 -3.72 -6.83 3.09
N VAL A 58 -3.62 -7.22 1.83
CA VAL A 58 -3.60 -8.60 1.36
C VAL A 58 -2.42 -8.76 0.41
N GLY A 59 -1.62 -9.80 0.61
CA GLY A 59 -0.57 -10.21 -0.33
C GLY A 59 -1.16 -10.89 -1.57
N LYS A 60 -0.32 -11.54 -2.37
CA LYS A 60 -0.76 -12.37 -3.48
C LYS A 60 -1.53 -13.59 -2.96
N VAL A 61 -2.74 -13.76 -3.46
CA VAL A 61 -3.63 -14.90 -3.22
C VAL A 61 -4.05 -15.51 -4.55
N ASP A 62 -4.67 -16.69 -4.51
CA ASP A 62 -5.35 -17.21 -5.69
C ASP A 62 -6.54 -16.30 -6.05
N GLY A 63 -6.51 -15.76 -7.27
CA GLY A 63 -7.50 -14.78 -7.72
C GLY A 63 -7.10 -13.33 -7.46
N SER A 64 -8.00 -12.53 -6.90
CA SER A 64 -7.88 -11.07 -6.77
C SER A 64 -7.59 -10.66 -5.32
N PRO A 65 -6.37 -10.18 -5.00
CA PRO A 65 -6.07 -9.54 -3.72
C PRO A 65 -7.04 -8.40 -3.37
N ALA A 66 -7.42 -7.56 -4.34
CA ALA A 66 -8.35 -6.46 -4.10
C ALA A 66 -9.77 -6.94 -3.77
N GLU A 67 -10.23 -8.04 -4.39
CA GLU A 67 -11.52 -8.66 -4.04
C GLU A 67 -11.46 -9.34 -2.67
N HIS A 68 -10.36 -10.02 -2.36
CA HIS A 68 -10.16 -10.62 -1.04
C HIS A 68 -10.16 -9.55 0.06
N LEU A 69 -9.42 -8.45 -0.14
CA LEU A 69 -9.42 -7.30 0.77
C LEU A 69 -10.82 -6.75 0.97
N ALA A 70 -11.64 -6.68 -0.08
CA ALA A 70 -13.00 -6.19 0.02
C ALA A 70 -13.93 -7.08 0.85
N LYS A 71 -13.66 -8.39 0.92
CA LYS A 71 -14.42 -9.35 1.73
C LYS A 71 -14.01 -9.32 3.20
N THR A 72 -12.76 -8.95 3.50
CA THR A 72 -12.22 -8.97 4.87
C THR A 72 -12.15 -7.59 5.52
N CYS A 73 -12.26 -6.51 4.76
CA CYS A 73 -12.24 -5.15 5.27
C CYS A 73 -13.48 -4.87 6.11
N MET A 74 -13.27 -4.55 7.39
CA MET A 74 -14.33 -4.24 8.36
C MET A 74 -14.60 -2.72 8.48
N LEU A 75 -14.06 -1.90 7.59
CA LEU A 75 -14.22 -0.45 7.63
C LEU A 75 -15.49 -0.02 6.89
N ASP A 76 -16.43 0.60 7.59
CA ASP A 76 -17.70 1.00 6.98
C ASP A 76 -17.54 2.14 5.96
N ALA A 77 -16.87 3.22 6.38
CA ALA A 77 -16.77 4.44 5.59
C ALA A 77 -15.46 5.20 5.81
N ALA A 78 -15.07 6.00 4.81
CA ALA A 78 -13.86 6.81 4.83
C ALA A 78 -14.11 8.19 4.22
N SER A 79 -13.52 9.23 4.86
CA SER A 79 -13.39 10.57 4.27
C SER A 79 -12.00 10.81 3.69
N VAL A 80 -11.00 10.08 4.15
CA VAL A 80 -9.61 10.15 3.69
C VAL A 80 -9.07 8.74 3.55
N LEU A 81 -8.63 8.38 2.35
CA LEU A 81 -8.16 7.04 2.03
C LEU A 81 -7.06 7.10 0.97
N ILE A 82 -6.08 6.23 1.11
CA ILE A 82 -5.12 5.89 0.05
C ILE A 82 -5.20 4.38 -0.18
N GLY A 83 -5.26 3.96 -1.43
CA GLY A 83 -5.29 2.57 -1.86
C GLY A 83 -4.20 2.28 -2.88
N HIS A 84 -3.72 1.04 -2.88
CA HIS A 84 -2.68 0.58 -3.80
C HIS A 84 -2.95 -0.87 -4.24
N VAL A 85 -2.71 -1.15 -5.52
CA VAL A 85 -2.61 -2.51 -6.08
C VAL A 85 -1.21 -2.73 -6.61
N ARG A 86 -0.63 -3.88 -6.28
CA ARG A 86 0.78 -4.16 -6.50
C ARG A 86 0.98 -5.09 -7.69
N LEU A 87 1.91 -4.70 -8.56
CA LEU A 87 2.64 -5.55 -9.48
C LEU A 87 4.14 -5.37 -9.15
N PRO A 88 4.77 -6.28 -8.40
CA PRO A 88 6.15 -6.12 -7.99
C PRO A 88 7.09 -6.16 -9.19
N SER A 89 8.25 -5.53 -9.04
CA SER A 89 9.37 -5.77 -9.95
C SER A 89 9.78 -7.25 -9.87
N PRO A 90 10.45 -7.79 -10.92
CA PRO A 90 10.89 -9.19 -10.92
C PRO A 90 11.67 -9.60 -9.66
N TRP A 91 12.39 -8.68 -9.02
CA TRP A 91 13.22 -8.96 -7.84
C TRP A 91 12.41 -9.19 -6.57
N PHE A 92 11.18 -8.66 -6.51
CA PHE A 92 10.29 -8.79 -5.35
C PHE A 92 9.10 -9.73 -5.62
N MET A 93 9.18 -10.54 -6.67
CA MET A 93 8.08 -11.45 -7.03
C MET A 93 7.86 -12.54 -5.98
N GLU A 94 8.93 -13.09 -5.41
CA GLU A 94 8.86 -14.16 -4.40
C GLU A 94 8.24 -13.68 -3.10
N THR A 95 8.35 -12.39 -2.79
CA THR A 95 7.79 -11.81 -1.57
C THR A 95 6.33 -11.41 -1.70
N ALA A 96 5.75 -11.49 -2.91
CA ALA A 96 4.41 -11.01 -3.21
C ALA A 96 3.32 -11.61 -2.31
N HIS A 97 3.49 -12.85 -1.86
CA HIS A 97 2.51 -13.55 -1.02
C HIS A 97 2.40 -12.97 0.41
N PHE A 98 3.39 -12.21 0.88
CA PHE A 98 3.38 -11.61 2.21
C PHE A 98 2.71 -10.23 2.20
N LYS A 99 1.72 -10.03 3.07
CA LYS A 99 0.98 -8.75 3.17
C LYS A 99 1.89 -7.60 3.60
N GLU A 100 2.95 -7.89 4.34
CA GLU A 100 3.98 -6.97 4.82
C GLU A 100 4.69 -6.27 3.65
N THR A 101 4.68 -6.88 2.47
CA THR A 101 5.29 -6.31 1.25
C THR A 101 4.28 -5.62 0.33
N ALA A 102 2.99 -5.63 0.70
CA ALA A 102 1.97 -4.84 0.04
C ALA A 102 1.94 -3.41 0.58
N GLN A 103 1.49 -2.48 -0.26
CA GLN A 103 1.36 -1.05 0.07
C GLN A 103 -0.10 -0.70 0.38
N PRO A 104 -0.39 0.41 1.08
CA PRO A 104 0.50 1.50 1.52
C PRO A 104 1.46 1.16 2.67
N TYR A 105 2.58 1.88 2.80
CA TYR A 105 3.46 1.81 3.98
C TYR A 105 3.17 2.96 4.95
N VAL A 106 3.42 2.73 6.25
CA VAL A 106 3.13 3.67 7.33
C VAL A 106 4.33 3.79 8.27
N ALA A 107 4.83 5.00 8.48
CA ALA A 107 5.86 5.32 9.46
C ALA A 107 5.24 6.05 10.67
N ARG A 108 5.67 5.63 11.88
CA ARG A 108 5.24 6.14 13.20
C ARG A 108 6.38 6.14 14.23
N CYS A 109 7.60 6.40 13.77
CA CYS A 109 8.79 6.50 14.59
C CYS A 109 8.78 7.75 15.49
N PHE A 110 8.09 8.83 15.14
CA PHE A 110 8.04 10.06 15.92
C PHE A 110 6.66 10.30 16.55
N SER A 111 6.65 10.72 17.83
CA SER A 111 5.41 10.97 18.56
C SER A 111 4.60 12.09 17.92
N GLY A 112 3.32 11.84 17.66
CA GLY A 112 2.41 12.83 17.09
C GLY A 112 2.49 13.00 15.58
N LEU A 113 3.33 12.22 14.89
CA LEU A 113 3.42 12.20 13.43
C LEU A 113 3.11 10.80 12.90
N THR A 114 2.41 10.73 11.77
CA THR A 114 2.19 9.50 11.03
C THR A 114 2.27 9.83 9.56
N VAL A 115 3.19 9.17 8.86
CA VAL A 115 3.36 9.36 7.42
C VAL A 115 2.90 8.09 6.72
N VAL A 116 2.03 8.25 5.73
CA VAL A 116 1.51 7.16 4.90
C VAL A 116 1.90 7.42 3.46
N SER A 117 2.38 6.39 2.76
CA SER A 117 2.72 6.52 1.35
C SER A 117 2.28 5.30 0.55
N ALA A 118 1.84 5.56 -0.68
CA ALA A 118 1.76 4.58 -1.75
C ALA A 118 2.61 5.09 -2.92
N HIS A 119 3.34 4.19 -3.57
CA HIS A 119 4.34 4.52 -4.57
C HIS A 119 4.34 3.52 -5.73
N ASN A 120 4.38 4.07 -6.94
CA ASN A 120 4.45 3.33 -8.19
C ASN A 120 5.71 3.79 -8.92
N GLY A 121 6.78 3.04 -8.75
CA GLY A 121 8.10 3.40 -9.25
C GLY A 121 9.16 2.47 -8.67
N ASN A 122 10.41 2.89 -8.74
CA ASN A 122 11.55 2.16 -8.19
C ASN A 122 12.50 3.14 -7.49
N ILE A 123 12.78 2.92 -6.19
CA ILE A 123 13.76 3.71 -5.43
C ILE A 123 15.12 3.02 -5.49
N VAL A 124 15.93 3.36 -6.50
CA VAL A 124 17.20 2.66 -6.79
C VAL A 124 18.21 2.64 -5.64
N ASN A 125 18.19 3.64 -4.77
CA ASN A 125 19.13 3.80 -3.64
C ASN A 125 18.48 3.51 -2.27
N TYR A 126 17.36 2.79 -2.23
CA TYR A 126 16.59 2.51 -1.00
C TYR A 126 17.43 1.90 0.13
N LYS A 127 18.41 1.04 -0.18
CA LYS A 127 19.33 0.47 0.83
C LYS A 127 20.18 1.54 1.52
N ALA A 128 20.73 2.47 0.75
CA ALA A 128 21.50 3.59 1.30
C ALA A 128 20.62 4.53 2.13
N ILE A 129 19.37 4.77 1.70
CA ILE A 129 18.40 5.54 2.50
C ILE A 129 18.10 4.82 3.82
N ARG A 130 17.84 3.51 3.77
CA ARG A 130 17.58 2.68 4.95
C ARG A 130 18.72 2.74 5.97
N GLU A 131 19.96 2.70 5.52
CA GLU A 131 21.15 2.81 6.36
C GLU A 131 21.24 4.17 7.09
N GLN A 132 20.84 5.26 6.42
CA GLN A 132 20.86 6.62 7.00
C GLN A 132 19.77 6.85 8.05
N LEU A 133 18.61 6.20 7.93
CA LEU A 133 17.46 6.37 8.85
C LEU A 133 17.71 5.80 10.26
N GLY A 134 18.78 5.02 10.45
CA GLY A 134 19.17 4.51 11.76
C GLY A 134 18.19 3.50 12.36
N ARG A 135 18.38 3.18 13.65
CA ARG A 135 17.68 2.07 14.35
C ARG A 135 16.28 2.40 14.83
N LYS A 136 15.93 3.69 14.87
CA LYS A 136 14.61 4.15 15.32
C LYS A 136 13.51 3.81 14.29
N HIS A 137 13.90 3.71 13.02
CA HIS A 137 13.01 3.34 11.93
C HIS A 137 12.91 1.81 11.83
N VAL A 138 11.70 1.31 12.10
CA VAL A 138 11.35 -0.11 12.03
C VAL A 138 10.45 -0.31 10.81
N PHE A 139 10.95 -1.10 9.87
CA PHE A 139 10.30 -1.38 8.60
C PHE A 139 9.49 -2.67 8.72
N GLU A 140 8.23 -2.64 8.29
CA GLU A 140 7.35 -3.80 8.21
C GLU A 140 7.89 -4.85 7.24
N SER A 141 8.36 -4.42 6.06
CA SER A 141 8.80 -5.34 5.00
C SER A 141 10.11 -6.05 5.33
N GLU A 142 10.99 -5.47 6.17
CA GLU A 142 12.26 -6.09 6.58
C GLU A 142 12.09 -7.45 7.27
N ARG A 143 10.88 -7.78 7.74
CA ARG A 143 10.54 -9.11 8.26
C ARG A 143 10.61 -10.20 7.18
N ILE A 144 10.50 -9.81 5.92
CA ILE A 144 10.51 -10.67 4.73
C ILE A 144 11.70 -10.29 3.86
N GLU A 145 11.68 -9.08 3.32
CA GLU A 145 12.72 -8.45 2.51
C GLU A 145 12.42 -6.94 2.45
N LEU A 146 13.44 -6.10 2.55
CA LEU A 146 13.27 -4.65 2.43
C LEU A 146 12.71 -4.28 1.05
N ILE A 147 11.48 -3.77 1.02
CA ILE A 147 10.85 -3.23 -0.17
C ILE A 147 11.21 -1.77 -0.33
N ASP A 148 11.66 -1.42 -1.53
CA ASP A 148 12.19 -0.11 -1.89
C ASP A 148 11.28 1.07 -1.50
N SER A 149 9.98 0.89 -1.68
CA SER A 149 8.97 1.93 -1.46
C SER A 149 8.71 2.23 0.02
N GLU A 150 9.11 1.34 0.94
CA GLU A 150 8.91 1.56 2.38
C GLU A 150 9.88 2.60 2.96
N VAL A 151 10.96 2.96 2.27
CA VAL A 151 11.84 4.04 2.75
C VAL A 151 11.18 5.41 2.66
N ILE A 152 10.18 5.58 1.78
CA ILE A 152 9.50 6.85 1.52
C ILE A 152 8.84 7.43 2.78
N PRO A 153 7.88 6.75 3.45
CA PRO A 153 7.20 7.32 4.60
C PRO A 153 8.17 7.54 5.76
N HIS A 154 9.21 6.71 5.92
CA HIS A 154 10.24 6.90 6.93
C HIS A 154 11.16 8.09 6.66
N LEU A 155 11.42 8.42 5.39
CA LEU A 155 12.25 9.58 5.02
C LEU A 155 11.52 10.91 5.23
N PHE A 156 10.19 10.90 5.16
CA PHE A 156 9.34 12.08 5.31
C PHE A 156 8.73 12.24 6.71
N GLU A 157 9.09 11.35 7.64
CA GLU A 157 8.69 11.42 9.05
C GLU A 157 9.71 12.22 9.89
#